data_AF-A0A1B7I673-F1
#
_entry.id   AF-A0A1B7I673-F1
#
_cell.length_a   1.000
_cell.length_b   1.000
_cell.length_c   1.000
_cell.angle_alpha   90.00
_cell.angle_beta   90.00
_cell.angle_gamma   90.00
#
_symmetry.space_group_name_H-M   'P 1'
#
loop_
_entity.id
_entity.type
_entity.pdbx_description
1 polymer ?
#
loop_
_entity_poly.entity_id
_entity_poly.type
_entity_poly.pdbx_seq_one_letter_code
_entity_poly.pdbx_strand_id
1 'polypeptide(L)' 'MMNKEVKTINPIQLRLPAEDKSWIASSAEKTLRTMHSEIVYRLKLLRELEEKGVVTIQ' A
#
# COMPACT_ATOMS: atom_id res chain seq x y z
N MET A 1 -32.69 -12.76 -4.87
CA MET A 1 -31.65 -11.95 -4.22
C MET A 1 -30.51 -11.78 -5.21
N MET A 2 -30.15 -10.53 -5.52
CA MET A 2 -29.05 -10.24 -6.43
C MET A 2 -27.74 -10.56 -5.68
N ASN A 3 -27.09 -11.68 -6.01
CA ASN A 3 -25.78 -12.02 -5.49
C ASN A 3 -24.81 -10.95 -5.99
N LYS A 4 -24.48 -9.98 -5.15
CA LYS A 4 -23.40 -9.03 -5.39
C LYS A 4 -22.16 -9.86 -5.69
N GLU A 5 -21.58 -9.66 -6.88
CA GLU A 5 -20.26 -10.16 -7.22
C GLU A 5 -19.28 -9.63 -6.17
N VAL A 6 -18.98 -10.44 -5.16
CA VAL A 6 -17.80 -10.24 -4.33
C VAL A 6 -16.65 -10.55 -5.25
N LYS A 7 -16.19 -9.53 -5.99
CA LYS A 7 -14.86 -9.56 -6.60
C LYS A 7 -13.90 -9.64 -5.42
N THR A 8 -13.56 -10.86 -5.04
CA THR A 8 -12.46 -11.15 -4.13
C THR A 8 -11.27 -10.45 -4.75
N ILE A 9 -10.94 -9.26 -4.26
CA ILE A 9 -9.77 -8.51 -4.70
C ILE A 9 -8.64 -9.44 -4.33
N ASN A 10 -8.07 -10.12 -5.31
CA ASN A 10 -6.98 -11.04 -5.10
C ASN A 10 -5.82 -10.15 -4.63
N PRO A 11 -5.53 -10.08 -3.32
CA PRO A 11 -4.60 -9.09 -2.83
C PRO A 11 -3.26 -9.50 -3.43
N ILE A 12 -2.61 -8.56 -4.12
CA ILE A 12 -1.26 -8.79 -4.67
C ILE A 12 -0.42 -9.34 -3.52
N GLN A 13 0.06 -10.58 -3.66
CA GLN A 13 0.95 -11.19 -2.68
C GLN A 13 2.30 -10.50 -2.79
N LEU A 14 2.46 -9.41 -2.03
CA LEU A 14 3.72 -8.70 -1.90
C LEU A 14 4.67 -9.49 -1.00
N ARG A 15 5.83 -9.87 -1.55
CA ARG A 15 6.95 -10.38 -0.75
C ARG A 15 7.77 -9.18 -0.31
N LEU A 16 7.83 -8.97 1.00
CA LEU A 16 8.60 -7.91 1.63
C LEU A 16 9.64 -8.53 2.57
N PRO A 17 10.85 -7.97 2.66
CA PRO A 17 11.77 -8.25 3.75
C PRO A 17 11.09 -8.10 5.12
N ALA A 18 11.52 -8.89 6.10
CA ALA A 18 10.90 -8.91 7.42
C ALA A 18 10.97 -7.54 8.13
N GLU A 19 12.05 -6.80 7.90
CA GLU A 19 12.26 -5.44 8.41
C GLU A 19 11.21 -4.46 7.84
N ASP A 20 11.05 -4.43 6.52
CA ASP A 20 10.10 -3.54 5.84
C ASP A 20 8.67 -3.86 6.23
N LYS A 21 8.34 -5.16 6.34
CA LYS A 21 7.02 -5.61 6.76
C LYS A 21 6.68 -5.11 8.16
N SER A 22 7.63 -5.21 9.09
CA SER A 22 7.46 -4.75 10.48
C SER A 22 7.27 -3.23 10.55
N TRP A 23 8.06 -2.50 9.77
CA TRP A 23 7.97 -1.05 9.68
C TRP A 23 6.63 -0.58 9.11
N ILE A 24 6.19 -1.16 7.98
CA ILE A 24 4.92 -0.83 7.34
C ILE A 24 3.75 -1.20 8.24
N ALA A 25 3.78 -2.36 8.91
CA ALA A 25 2.74 -2.78 9.86
C ALA A 25 2.57 -1.75 10.99
N SER A 26 3.69 -1.31 11.58
CA SER A 26 3.68 -0.32 12.66
C SER A 26 3.11 1.04 12.19
N SER A 27 3.38 1.43 10.94
CA SER A 27 2.82 2.65 10.35
C SER A 27 1.32 2.53 10.06
N ALA A 28 0.89 1.37 9.55
CA ALA A 28 -0.50 1.08 9.25
C ALA A 28 -1.38 1.14 10.51
N GLU A 29 -0.88 0.59 11.63
CA GLU A 29 -1.57 0.65 12.92
C GLU A 29 -1.77 2.09 13.41
N LYS A 30 -0.71 2.92 13.38
CA LYS A 30 -0.78 4.33 13.78
C LYS A 30 -1.72 5.18 12.93
N THR A 31 -1.93 4.78 11.68
CA THR A 31 -2.76 5.51 10.72
C THR A 31 -4.14 4.88 10.52
N LEU A 32 -4.49 3.85 11.30
CA LEU A 32 -5.74 3.10 11.22
C LEU A 32 -6.01 2.55 9.81
N ARG A 33 -4.94 2.14 9.10
CA ARG A 33 -5.00 1.55 7.76
C ARG A 33 -4.72 0.06 7.82
N THR A 34 -5.19 -0.66 6.81
CA THR A 34 -4.67 -2.01 6.56
C THR A 34 -3.24 -1.91 6.01
N MET A 35 -2.44 -2.97 6.17
CA MET A 35 -1.09 -3.05 5.59
C MET A 35 -1.11 -2.79 4.07
N HIS A 36 -2.12 -3.33 3.37
CA HIS A 36 -2.29 -3.11 1.94
C HIS A 36 -2.57 -1.64 1.62
N SER A 37 -3.53 -1.02 2.32
CA SER A 37 -3.87 0.39 2.13
C SER A 37 -2.70 1.33 2.42
N GLU A 38 -1.86 0.98 3.41
CA GLU A 38 -0.66 1.73 3.75
C GLU A 38 0.42 1.66 2.66
N ILE A 39 0.65 0.47 2.08
CA ILE A 39 1.55 0.29 0.93
C ILE A 39 1.07 1.12 -0.25
N VAL A 40 -0.23 1.02 -0.59
CA VAL A 40 -0.82 1.79 -1.69
C VAL A 40 -0.69 3.29 -1.46
N TYR A 41 -0.93 3.77 -0.24
CA TYR A 41 -0.75 5.17 0.11
C TYR A 41 0.69 5.64 -0.14
N ARG A 42 1.68 4.87 0.32
CA ARG A 42 3.10 5.20 0.15
C ARG A 42 3.51 5.24 -1.33
N LEU A 43 3.04 4.29 -2.13
CA LEU A 43 3.29 4.29 -3.58
C LEU A 43 2.66 5.50 -4.27
N LYS A 44 1.44 5.90 -3.89
CA LYS A 44 0.79 7.11 -4.42
C LYS A 44 1.54 8.37 -4.03
N LEU A 45 1.93 8.49 -2.77
CA LEU A 45 2.73 9.62 -2.29
C LEU A 45 4.05 9.73 -3.04
N LEU A 46 4.74 8.61 -3.23
CA LEU A 46 5.99 8.55 -3.97
C LEU A 46 5.82 9.01 -5.42
N ARG A 47 4.76 8.55 -6.10
CA ARG A 47 4.38 9.02 -7.43
C ARG A 47 4.09 10.53 -7.48
N GLU A 48 3.34 11.06 -6.51
CA GLU A 48 3.08 12.50 -6.44
C GLU A 48 4.36 13.33 -6.25
N LEU A 49 5.34 12.81 -5.51
CA LEU A 49 6.63 13.46 -5.32
C LEU A 49 7.47 13.43 -6.60
N GLU A 50 7.41 12.32 -7.35
CA GLU A 50 8.05 12.20 -8.66
C GLU A 50 7.42 13.15 -9.69
N GLU A 51 6.09 13.20 -9.78
CA GLU A 51 5.36 14.12 -10.67
C GLU A 51 5.66 15.60 -10.36
N LYS A 52 5.98 15.91 -9.10
CA LYS A 52 6.42 17.26 -8.65
C LYS A 52 7.92 17.51 -8.87
N GLY A 53 8.69 16.52 -9.33
CA GLY A 53 10.14 16.61 -9.51
C GLY A 53 10.93 16.67 -8.21
N VAL A 54 10.34 16.28 -7.06
CA VAL A 54 11.01 16.28 -5.75
C VAL A 54 11.95 15.08 -5.60
N VAL A 55 11.60 13.96 -6.23
CA VAL A 55 12.40 12.73 -6.25
C VAL A 55 12.45 12.18 -7.67
N THR A 56 13.50 11.43 -8.00
CA THR A 56 13.60 10.67 -9.25
C THR A 56 13.78 9.20 -8.88
N ILE A 57 12.88 8.36 -9.38
CA ILE A 57 12.91 6.92 -9.14
C ILE A 57 13.41 6.28 -10.44
N GLN A 58 14.50 5.52 -10.37
CA GLN A 58 15.10 4.82 -11.52
C GLN A 58 14.77 3.33 -11.45
#